data_AF-A0A2S6REL8-F1
#
_entry.id   AF-A0A2S6REL8-F1
#
_cell.length_a   1.000
_cell.length_b   1.000
_cell.length_c   1.000
_cell.angle_alpha   90.00
_cell.angle_beta   90.00
_cell.angle_gamma   90.00
#
_symmetry.space_group_name_H-M   'P 1'
#
loop_
_entity.id
_entity.type
_entity.pdbx_description
1 polymer ?
#
loop_
_entity_poly.entity_id
_entity_poly.type
_entity_poly.pdbx_seq_one_letter_code
_entity_poly.pdbx_strand_id
1 'polypeptide(L)'
;MRTFSLIFLSIFLASCSGFTPLYEKKKFLAHKLNGIAIVTDKKKMSLSVKRDLLRKLPPLIEKIKYIVKIETKTENNSTVTSTDRKTSGYEIITTANVLLFKRNKKYDKKIFAFEERGIGVFEISPNQVLSTIASRDRIFEISSESLSKSIFDRLILFFSQKEYDSKK
;
A
#
# COMPACT_ATOMS: atom_id res chain seq x y z
N MET A 1 -37.43 29.52 -27.01
CA MET A 1 -36.75 29.18 -25.72
C MET A 1 -36.90 27.71 -25.32
N ARG A 2 -37.99 26.99 -25.60
CA ARG A 2 -38.16 25.57 -25.22
C ARG A 2 -37.20 24.58 -25.90
N THR A 3 -36.84 24.81 -27.17
CA THR A 3 -35.95 23.93 -27.94
C THR A 3 -34.47 24.02 -27.51
N PHE A 4 -33.99 25.20 -27.13
CA PHE A 4 -32.63 25.39 -26.61
C PHE A 4 -32.40 24.67 -25.28
N SER A 5 -33.42 24.62 -24.41
CA SER A 5 -33.34 23.91 -23.13
C SER A 5 -33.20 22.38 -23.31
N LEU A 6 -33.89 21.82 -24.31
CA LEU A 6 -33.81 20.39 -24.66
C LEU A 6 -32.44 19.99 -25.21
N ILE A 7 -31.81 20.84 -26.03
CA ILE A 7 -30.47 20.59 -26.58
C ILE A 7 -29.41 20.68 -25.47
N PHE A 8 -29.56 21.61 -24.54
CA PHE A 8 -28.65 21.73 -23.40
C PHE A 8 -28.73 20.51 -22.47
N LEU A 9 -29.94 19.98 -22.25
CA LEU A 9 -30.18 18.78 -21.45
C LEU A 9 -29.55 17.53 -22.09
N SER A 10 -29.64 17.38 -23.41
CA SER A 10 -29.05 16.22 -24.11
C SER A 10 -27.52 16.26 -24.14
N ILE A 11 -26.90 17.44 -24.19
CA ILE A 11 -25.44 17.60 -24.08
C ILE A 11 -24.95 17.25 -22.65
N PHE A 12 -25.70 17.65 -21.62
CA PHE A 12 -25.39 17.29 -20.23
C PHE A 12 -25.51 15.79 -19.97
N LEU A 13 -26.54 15.14 -20.50
CA LEU A 13 -26.72 13.69 -20.37
C LEU A 13 -25.66 12.89 -21.16
N ALA A 14 -25.26 13.36 -22.33
CA ALA A 14 -24.19 12.74 -23.12
C ALA A 14 -22.82 12.83 -22.42
N SER A 15 -22.57 13.90 -21.65
CA SER A 15 -21.29 14.13 -20.97
C SER A 15 -21.03 13.20 -19.78
N CYS A 16 -22.06 12.52 -19.25
CA CYS A 16 -21.92 11.49 -18.19
C CYS A 16 -21.87 10.05 -18.74
N SER A 17 -22.09 9.85 -20.04
CA SER A 17 -22.14 8.51 -20.64
C SER A 17 -20.76 7.83 -20.83
N GLY A 18 -19.66 8.58 -20.64
CA GLY A 18 -18.29 8.05 -20.67
C GLY A 18 -17.82 7.43 -19.34
N PHE A 19 -18.65 7.42 -18.29
CA PHE A 19 -18.28 6.83 -17.01
C PHE A 19 -18.33 5.30 -17.11
N THR A 20 -17.19 4.69 -17.43
CA THR A 20 -17.03 3.25 -17.27
C THR A 20 -16.88 2.94 -15.77
N PRO A 21 -17.76 2.11 -15.19
CA PRO A 21 -17.66 1.78 -13.80
C PRO A 21 -16.35 1.04 -13.54
N LEU A 22 -15.58 1.52 -12.56
CA LEU A 22 -14.28 0.94 -12.19
C LEU A 22 -14.36 -0.58 -11.88
N TYR A 23 -15.55 -1.10 -11.56
CA TYR A 23 -15.76 -2.51 -11.21
C TYR A 23 -15.62 -3.50 -12.39
N GLU A 24 -15.83 -3.11 -13.65
CA GLU A 24 -15.63 -4.04 -14.78
C GLU A 24 -14.15 -4.41 -14.93
N LYS A 25 -13.24 -3.46 -14.70
CA LYS A 25 -11.79 -3.68 -14.68
C LYS A 25 -11.33 -4.50 -13.45
N LYS A 26 -12.15 -4.63 -12.40
CA LYS A 26 -11.79 -5.38 -11.18
C LYS A 26 -11.67 -6.88 -11.41
N LYS A 27 -12.41 -7.49 -12.34
CA LYS A 27 -12.32 -8.94 -12.61
C LYS A 27 -10.92 -9.36 -13.06
N PHE A 28 -10.30 -8.58 -13.95
CA PHE A 28 -8.94 -8.83 -14.43
C PHE A 28 -7.88 -8.67 -13.33
N LEU A 29 -7.96 -7.54 -12.60
CA LEU A 29 -7.06 -7.26 -11.48
C LEU A 29 -7.16 -8.36 -10.42
N ALA A 30 -8.38 -8.78 -10.07
CA ALA A 30 -8.59 -9.89 -9.16
C ALA A 30 -7.86 -11.15 -9.65
N HIS A 31 -8.02 -11.56 -10.91
CA HIS A 31 -7.33 -12.75 -11.44
C HIS A 31 -5.79 -12.64 -11.44
N LYS A 32 -5.20 -11.46 -11.67
CA LYS A 32 -3.74 -11.27 -11.56
C LYS A 32 -3.26 -11.30 -10.10
N LEU A 33 -4.07 -10.79 -9.18
CA LEU A 33 -3.80 -10.75 -7.75
C LEU A 33 -4.01 -12.14 -7.08
N ASN A 34 -4.90 -12.99 -7.62
CA ASN A 34 -5.27 -14.34 -7.13
C ASN A 34 -4.13 -15.39 -7.13
N GLY A 35 -2.90 -15.00 -7.46
CA GLY A 35 -1.72 -15.88 -7.49
C GLY A 35 -0.49 -15.26 -6.84
N ILE A 36 -0.68 -14.28 -5.94
CA ILE A 36 0.41 -13.61 -5.24
C ILE A 36 0.72 -14.33 -3.92
N ALA A 37 1.96 -14.77 -3.76
CA ALA A 37 2.50 -15.17 -2.45
C ALA A 37 3.32 -14.03 -1.83
N ILE A 38 3.21 -13.84 -0.52
CA ILE A 38 3.98 -12.82 0.20
C ILE A 38 5.04 -13.49 1.09
N VAL A 39 6.30 -13.13 0.84
CA VAL A 39 7.49 -13.54 1.59
C VAL A 39 8.05 -12.32 2.31
N THR A 40 8.56 -12.50 3.53
CA THR A 40 9.12 -11.41 4.33
C THR A 40 10.46 -11.80 4.93
N ASP A 41 11.24 -10.81 5.36
CA ASP A 41 12.45 -10.97 6.18
C ASP A 41 12.16 -11.34 7.66
N LYS A 42 10.90 -11.69 7.98
CA LYS A 42 10.40 -12.07 9.31
C LYS A 42 10.55 -11.02 10.43
N LYS A 43 10.89 -9.77 10.12
CA LYS A 43 10.87 -8.68 11.12
C LYS A 43 9.43 -8.36 11.55
N LYS A 44 9.26 -7.85 12.77
CA LYS A 44 7.93 -7.51 13.34
C LYS A 44 7.10 -6.66 12.36
N MET A 45 7.71 -5.62 11.80
CA MET A 45 7.03 -4.72 10.86
C MET A 45 6.66 -5.42 9.55
N SER A 46 7.60 -6.15 8.93
CA SER A 46 7.30 -6.91 7.70
C SER A 46 6.18 -7.93 7.88
N LEU A 47 6.12 -8.60 9.04
CA LEU A 47 5.04 -9.54 9.37
C LEU A 47 3.70 -8.82 9.51
N SER A 48 3.69 -7.67 10.16
CA SER A 48 2.49 -6.83 10.31
C SER A 48 1.99 -6.36 8.94
N VAL A 49 2.89 -5.80 8.11
CA VAL A 49 2.57 -5.37 6.74
C VAL A 49 2.04 -6.54 5.91
N LYS A 50 2.65 -7.73 6.01
CA LYS A 50 2.17 -8.94 5.33
C LYS A 50 0.74 -9.29 5.76
N ARG A 51 0.44 -9.28 7.06
CA ARG A 51 -0.91 -9.57 7.58
C ARG A 51 -1.92 -8.56 7.02
N ASP A 52 -1.59 -7.27 7.07
CA ASP A 52 -2.50 -6.20 6.65
C ASP A 52 -2.66 -6.14 5.13
N LEU A 53 -1.66 -6.58 4.36
CA LEU A 53 -1.72 -6.73 2.92
C LEU A 53 -2.53 -7.96 2.50
N LEU A 54 -2.38 -9.09 3.20
CA LEU A 54 -3.17 -10.30 2.94
C LEU A 54 -4.68 -10.06 3.12
N ARG A 55 -5.07 -9.16 4.03
CA ARG A 55 -6.49 -8.75 4.20
C ARG A 55 -7.04 -7.98 3.00
N LYS A 56 -6.18 -7.33 2.21
CA LYS A 56 -6.55 -6.53 1.02
C LYS A 56 -6.49 -7.35 -0.28
N LEU A 57 -5.65 -8.37 -0.32
CA LEU A 57 -5.52 -9.26 -1.47
C LEU A 57 -6.67 -10.27 -1.50
N PRO A 58 -7.11 -10.66 -2.71
CA PRO A 58 -8.03 -11.77 -2.84
C PRO A 58 -7.37 -13.08 -2.38
N PRO A 59 -8.16 -14.07 -1.92
CA PRO A 59 -7.63 -15.34 -1.43
C PRO A 59 -6.85 -16.08 -2.52
N LEU A 60 -5.81 -16.81 -2.09
CA LEU A 60 -4.97 -17.60 -2.99
C LEU A 60 -5.74 -18.85 -3.45
N ILE A 61 -6.41 -18.76 -4.59
CA ILE A 61 -7.17 -19.86 -5.20
C ILE A 61 -6.31 -20.59 -6.24
N GLU A 62 -5.39 -19.89 -6.90
CA GLU A 62 -4.61 -20.42 -8.02
C GLU A 62 -3.16 -20.76 -7.62
N LYS A 63 -2.48 -21.50 -8.51
CA LYS A 63 -1.05 -21.72 -8.40
C LYS A 63 -0.32 -20.37 -8.36
N ILE A 64 0.62 -20.23 -7.42
CA ILE A 64 1.41 -19.01 -7.24
C ILE A 64 2.07 -18.60 -8.56
N LYS A 65 1.71 -17.43 -9.08
CA LYS A 65 2.26 -16.81 -10.31
C LYS A 65 3.26 -15.71 -9.99
N TYR A 66 3.10 -15.05 -8.84
CA TYR A 66 3.91 -13.93 -8.42
C TYR A 66 4.32 -14.07 -6.96
N ILE A 67 5.49 -13.55 -6.62
CA ILE A 67 6.00 -13.53 -5.24
C ILE A 67 6.35 -12.08 -4.92
N VAL A 68 5.75 -11.54 -3.87
CA VAL A 68 6.09 -10.22 -3.31
C VAL A 68 6.98 -10.48 -2.10
N LYS A 69 8.25 -10.07 -2.19
CA LYS A 69 9.18 -10.07 -1.06
C LYS A 69 9.18 -8.69 -0.42
N ILE A 70 8.94 -8.62 0.89
CA ILE A 70 8.91 -7.39 1.67
C ILE A 70 10.02 -7.45 2.71
N GLU A 71 10.91 -6.47 2.68
CA GLU A 71 11.99 -6.29 3.65
C GLU A 71 11.83 -4.93 4.30
N THR A 72 11.83 -4.88 5.64
CA THR A 72 11.62 -3.60 6.35
C THR A 72 12.85 -3.20 7.15
N LYS A 73 13.08 -1.91 7.26
CA LYS A 73 14.07 -1.29 8.15
C LYS A 73 13.35 -0.24 8.97
N THR A 74 13.51 -0.29 10.29
CA THR A 74 12.92 0.68 11.20
C THR A 74 14.04 1.40 11.93
N GLU A 75 14.00 2.72 11.89
CA GLU A 75 14.95 3.64 12.52
C GLU A 75 14.17 4.56 13.48
N ASN A 76 14.75 4.82 14.64
CA ASN A 76 14.15 5.74 15.62
C ASN A 76 15.02 7.00 15.68
N ASN A 77 14.42 8.14 15.40
CA ASN A 77 15.07 9.44 15.52
C ASN A 77 14.43 10.23 16.66
N SER A 78 15.25 10.98 17.39
CA SER A 78 14.77 11.94 18.38
C SER A 78 14.46 13.28 17.70
N THR A 79 13.32 13.88 18.03
CA THR A 79 12.99 15.25 17.65
C THR A 79 12.85 16.11 18.90
N VAL A 80 13.50 17.27 18.87
CA VAL A 80 13.40 18.26 19.95
C VAL A 80 12.16 19.11 19.67
N THR A 81 11.07 18.84 20.40
CA THR A 81 9.80 19.56 20.21
C THR A 81 9.45 20.48 21.39
N SER A 82 10.17 20.39 22.52
CA SER A 82 9.88 21.18 23.72
C SER A 82 10.70 22.48 23.80
N THR A 83 10.08 23.54 24.32
CA THR A 83 10.68 24.87 24.54
C THR A 83 11.85 24.84 25.52
N ASP A 84 11.94 23.82 26.37
CA ASP A 84 13.04 23.59 27.31
C ASP A 84 14.24 22.82 26.72
N ARG A 85 14.27 22.62 25.39
CA ARG A 85 15.28 21.83 24.65
C ARG A 85 15.39 20.37 25.10
N LYS A 86 14.44 19.83 25.88
CA LYS A 86 14.38 18.40 26.16
C LYS A 86 13.76 17.65 24.98
N THR A 87 14.24 16.44 24.71
CA THR A 87 13.67 15.55 23.69
C THR A 87 12.31 15.06 24.14
N SER A 88 11.25 15.64 23.60
CA SER A 88 9.85 15.26 23.86
C SER A 88 9.23 14.46 22.72
N GLY A 89 9.72 14.59 21.48
CA GLY A 89 9.22 13.87 20.30
C GLY A 89 10.16 12.78 19.82
N TYR A 90 9.60 11.68 19.34
CA TYR A 90 10.33 10.58 18.71
C TYR A 90 9.66 10.22 17.40
N GLU A 91 10.47 10.10 16.36
CA GLU A 91 10.05 9.67 15.03
C GLU A 91 10.48 8.22 14.81
N ILE A 92 9.55 7.41 14.35
CA ILE A 92 9.80 6.06 13.86
C ILE A 92 9.70 6.13 12.35
N ILE A 93 10.85 5.99 11.70
CA ILE A 93 10.95 5.91 10.25
C ILE A 93 10.98 4.44 9.89
N THR A 94 10.00 4.00 9.10
CA THR A 94 9.95 2.65 8.58
C THR A 94 10.08 2.68 7.07
N THR A 95 11.13 2.07 6.55
CA THR A 95 11.34 1.87 5.12
C THR A 95 11.03 0.43 4.76
N ALA A 96 10.24 0.22 3.71
CA ALA A 96 9.86 -1.07 3.16
C ALA A 96 10.38 -1.21 1.73
N ASN A 97 11.34 -2.10 1.55
CA ASN A 97 11.84 -2.51 0.24
C ASN A 97 10.98 -3.66 -0.27
N VAL A 98 10.31 -3.43 -1.41
CA VAL A 98 9.39 -4.40 -2.00
C VAL A 98 9.91 -4.86 -3.35
N LEU A 99 10.03 -6.17 -3.49
CA LEU A 99 10.51 -6.83 -4.69
C LEU A 99 9.42 -7.77 -5.21
N LEU A 100 9.00 -7.58 -6.46
CA LEU A 100 8.04 -8.43 -7.13
C LEU A 100 8.77 -9.37 -8.10
N PHE A 101 8.52 -10.66 -7.92
CA PHE A 101 9.04 -11.72 -8.77
C PHE A 101 7.90 -12.39 -9.54
N LYS A 102 8.16 -12.75 -10.80
CA LYS A 102 7.32 -13.66 -11.58
C LYS A 102 7.85 -15.07 -11.43
N ARG A 103 6.99 -15.99 -11.01
CA ARG A 103 7.33 -17.40 -10.91
C ARG A 103 7.44 -18.01 -12.31
N ASN A 104 8.57 -18.67 -12.59
CA ASN A 104 8.79 -19.42 -13.81
C ASN A 104 9.27 -20.84 -13.46
N LYS A 105 9.19 -21.79 -14.40
CA LYS A 105 9.51 -23.21 -14.13
C LYS A 105 10.98 -23.45 -13.71
N LYS A 106 11.91 -22.60 -14.16
CA LYS A 106 13.35 -22.74 -13.89
C LYS A 106 13.87 -21.84 -12.75
N TYR A 107 13.46 -20.58 -12.72
CA TYR A 107 13.89 -19.60 -11.71
C TYR A 107 12.88 -18.46 -11.58
N ASP A 108 12.82 -17.84 -10.41
CA ASP A 108 11.97 -16.68 -10.16
C ASP A 108 12.65 -15.41 -10.71
N LYS A 109 11.98 -14.67 -11.60
CA LYS A 109 12.53 -13.46 -12.24
C LYS A 109 12.01 -12.21 -11.55
N LYS A 110 12.89 -11.33 -11.08
CA LYS A 110 12.51 -9.99 -10.59
C LYS A 110 11.93 -9.17 -11.74
N ILE A 111 10.74 -8.62 -11.55
CA ILE A 111 10.02 -7.84 -12.58
C ILE A 111 9.72 -6.41 -12.15
N PHE A 112 9.69 -6.15 -10.84
CA PHE A 112 9.44 -4.81 -10.32
C PHE A 112 10.07 -4.68 -8.93
N ALA A 113 10.53 -3.48 -8.59
CA ALA A 113 11.12 -3.18 -7.30
C ALA A 113 10.78 -1.73 -6.96
N PHE A 114 10.43 -1.46 -5.71
CA PHE A 114 10.17 -0.12 -5.23
C PHE A 114 10.40 -0.04 -3.72
N GLU A 115 10.59 1.17 -3.24
CA GLU A 115 10.76 1.49 -1.83
C GLU A 115 9.59 2.34 -1.37
N GLU A 116 9.07 2.03 -0.19
CA GLU A 116 8.02 2.79 0.49
C GLU A 116 8.48 3.21 1.87
N ARG A 117 8.19 4.46 2.26
CA ARG A 117 8.60 5.00 3.56
C ARG A 117 7.38 5.50 4.32
N GLY A 118 7.25 5.05 5.57
CA GLY A 118 6.30 5.56 6.55
C GLY A 118 7.05 6.29 7.66
N ILE A 119 6.51 7.41 8.10
CA ILE A 119 7.01 8.17 9.26
C ILE A 119 5.88 8.26 10.26
N GLY A 120 6.14 7.86 11.49
CA GLY A 120 5.21 8.01 12.60
C GLY A 120 5.86 8.73 13.75
N VAL A 121 5.14 9.64 14.41
CA VAL A 121 5.66 10.46 15.50
C VAL A 121 4.88 10.14 16.77
N PHE A 122 5.59 10.02 17.89
CA PHE A 122 4.98 9.90 19.21
C PHE A 122 5.79 10.71 20.25
N GLU A 123 5.12 11.10 21.33
CA GLU A 123 5.76 11.85 22.41
C GLU A 123 6.15 10.92 23.56
N ILE A 124 7.29 11.24 24.20
CA ILE A 124 7.73 10.56 25.41
C ILE A 124 7.45 11.46 26.61
N SER A 125 6.69 10.92 27.55
CA SER A 125 6.49 11.50 28.86
C SER A 125 7.17 10.60 29.89
N PRO A 126 8.27 11.04 30.54
CA PRO A 126 9.06 10.20 31.45
C PRO A 126 8.24 9.60 32.60
N ASN A 127 7.22 10.34 33.06
CA ASN A 127 6.35 9.92 34.14
C ASN A 127 5.20 9.01 33.68
N GLN A 128 5.09 8.71 32.38
CA GLN A 128 3.99 7.97 31.77
C GLN A 128 4.48 6.88 30.80
N VAL A 129 5.44 6.08 31.26
CA VAL A 129 6.09 5.02 30.46
C VAL A 129 5.09 4.10 29.73
N LEU A 130 4.03 3.66 30.41
CA LEU A 130 3.01 2.79 29.80
C LEU A 130 2.26 3.48 28.65
N SER A 131 1.92 4.75 28.82
CA SER A 131 1.24 5.54 27.78
C SER A 131 2.15 5.74 26.56
N THR A 132 3.44 5.98 26.79
CA THR A 132 4.45 6.07 25.73
C THR A 132 4.60 4.76 24.96
N ILE A 133 4.65 3.61 25.63
CA ILE A 133 4.71 2.29 24.98
C ILE A 133 3.46 2.06 24.12
N ALA A 134 2.27 2.32 24.68
CA ALA A 134 1.01 2.18 23.95
C ALA A 134 0.94 3.11 22.72
N SER A 135 1.44 4.34 22.85
CA SER A 135 1.50 5.31 21.74
C SER A 135 2.42 4.83 20.64
N ARG A 136 3.60 4.30 21.01
CA ARG A 136 4.55 3.70 20.06
C ARG A 136 3.95 2.50 19.33
N ASP A 137 3.27 1.59 20.04
CA ASP A 137 2.64 0.42 19.42
C ASP A 137 1.49 0.83 18.48
N ARG A 138 0.70 1.84 18.86
CA ARG A 138 -0.33 2.42 17.98
C ARG A 138 0.26 3.01 16.70
N ILE A 139 1.35 3.77 16.81
CA ILE A 139 2.05 4.32 15.63
C ILE A 139 2.60 3.20 14.75
N PHE A 140 3.11 2.13 15.35
CA PHE A 140 3.57 0.95 14.63
C PHE A 140 2.44 0.30 13.81
N GLU A 141 1.25 0.12 14.41
CA GLU A 141 0.07 -0.43 13.73
C GLU A 141 -0.40 0.45 12.57
N ILE A 142 -0.53 1.76 12.80
CA ILE A 142 -0.92 2.74 11.76
C ILE A 142 0.11 2.72 10.61
N SER A 143 1.40 2.67 10.94
CA SER A 143 2.46 2.62 9.93
C SER A 143 2.39 1.36 9.10
N SER A 144 2.14 0.20 9.73
CA SER A 144 1.94 -1.08 9.05
C SER A 144 0.76 -1.02 8.08
N GLU A 145 -0.38 -0.49 8.54
CA GLU A 145 -1.57 -0.36 7.71
C GLU A 145 -1.34 0.56 6.51
N SER A 146 -0.75 1.73 6.75
CA SER A 146 -0.42 2.71 5.72
C SER A 146 0.55 2.13 4.66
N LEU A 147 1.64 1.50 5.10
CA LEU A 147 2.60 0.85 4.20
C LEU A 147 1.93 -0.25 3.39
N SER A 148 1.11 -1.10 4.02
CA SER A 148 0.41 -2.16 3.31
C SER A 148 -0.56 -1.62 2.23
N LYS A 149 -1.21 -0.46 2.49
CA LYS A 149 -2.07 0.21 1.51
C LYS A 149 -1.24 0.75 0.33
N SER A 150 -0.16 1.47 0.62
CA SER A 150 0.71 2.02 -0.44
C SER A 150 1.30 0.91 -1.33
N ILE A 151 1.76 -0.19 -0.72
CA ILE A 151 2.26 -1.37 -1.43
C ILE A 151 1.17 -1.96 -2.33
N PHE A 152 -0.05 -2.11 -1.83
CA PHE A 152 -1.18 -2.63 -2.59
C PHE A 152 -1.50 -1.74 -3.81
N ASP A 153 -1.56 -0.42 -3.60
CA ASP A 153 -1.86 0.54 -4.66
C ASP A 153 -0.79 0.50 -5.77
N ARG A 154 0.50 0.42 -5.39
CA ARG A 154 1.59 0.26 -6.36
C ARG A 154 1.54 -1.05 -7.13
N LEU A 155 1.16 -2.15 -6.48
CA LEU A 155 0.96 -3.43 -7.17
C LEU A 155 -0.19 -3.34 -8.19
N ILE A 156 -1.30 -2.70 -7.82
CA ILE A 156 -2.44 -2.46 -8.73
C ILE A 156 -1.98 -1.64 -9.94
N LEU A 157 -1.27 -0.54 -9.71
CA LEU A 157 -0.77 0.32 -10.78
C LEU A 157 0.14 -0.46 -11.72
N PHE A 158 1.07 -1.24 -11.18
CA PHE A 158 1.97 -2.09 -11.96
C PHE A 158 1.21 -3.09 -12.86
N PHE A 159 0.24 -3.82 -12.30
CA PHE A 159 -0.54 -4.80 -13.08
C PHE A 159 -1.45 -4.14 -14.10
N SER A 160 -1.96 -2.94 -13.81
CA SER A 160 -2.80 -2.17 -14.74
C SER A 160 -2.01 -1.63 -15.92
N GLN A 161 -0.80 -1.10 -15.66
CA GLN A 161 0.07 -0.57 -16.71
C GLN A 161 0.55 -1.68 -17.66
N LYS A 162 0.97 -2.82 -17.09
CA LYS A 162 1.39 -3.96 -17.89
C LYS A 162 0.30 -4.50 -18.83
N GLU A 163 -0.96 -4.39 -18.43
CA GLU A 163 -2.10 -4.76 -19.27
C GLU A 163 -2.30 -3.77 -20.42
N TYR A 164 -2.20 -2.46 -20.13
CA TYR A 164 -2.28 -1.42 -21.15
C TYR A 164 -1.20 -1.61 -22.22
N ASP A 165 0.03 -1.88 -21.80
CA ASP A 165 1.17 -2.11 -22.71
C ASP A 165 1.01 -3.40 -23.53
N SER A 166 0.26 -4.39 -23.05
CA SER A 166 0.01 -5.65 -23.79
C SER A 166 -1.09 -5.55 -24.85
N LYS A 167 -1.86 -4.44 -24.86
CA LYS A 167 -2.96 -4.20 -25.81
C LYS A 167 -2.58 -3.23 -26.94
N LYS A 168 -1.38 -2.65 -26.90
CA LYS A 168 -0.76 -1.93 -28.01
C LYS A 168 0.05 -2.90 -28.85
#